data_AF-A0A6V7J028-F1
#
_entry.id   AF-A0A6V7J028-F1
#
_cell.length_a   1.000
_cell.length_b   1.000
_cell.length_c   1.000
_cell.angle_alpha   90.00
_cell.angle_beta   90.00
_cell.angle_gamma   90.00
#
_symmetry.space_group_name_H-M   'P 1'
#
loop_
_entity.id
_entity.type
_entity.pdbx_description
1 polymer ?
#
loop_
_entity_poly.entity_id
_entity_poly.type
_entity_poly.pdbx_seq_one_letter_code
_entity_poly.pdbx_strand_id
1 'polypeptide(L)' 'IWLHVDAAYAGNAFICPELKYLMSGIEYADSFNTNTNKFLLTNFDCSCLWVRDRFKLTSALVVDPLYLQHTHADTAIDY' A
#
# COMPACT_ATOMS: atom_id res chain seq x y z
N ILE A 1 -0.20 -18.33 4.21
CA ILE A 1 0.96 -17.44 4.41
C ILE A 1 0.62 -16.11 3.77
N TRP A 2 1.00 -14.98 4.37
CA TRP A 2 0.88 -13.66 3.75
C TRP A 2 2.17 -13.35 2.99
N LEU A 3 2.08 -13.01 1.70
CA LEU A 3 3.21 -12.58 0.88
C LEU A 3 3.22 -11.06 0.74
N HIS A 4 4.07 -10.39 1.50
CA HIS A 4 4.32 -8.95 1.38
C HIS A 4 5.56 -8.69 0.52
N VAL A 5 5.45 -7.81 -0.47
CA VAL A 5 6.57 -7.35 -1.28
C VAL A 5 6.98 -5.96 -0.83
N ASP A 6 8.14 -5.89 -0.17
CA ASP A 6 8.82 -4.62 0.14
C ASP A 6 9.66 -4.22 -1.08
N ALA A 7 9.20 -3.18 -1.78
CA ALA A 7 9.91 -2.57 -2.88
C ALA A 7 10.24 -1.10 -2.56
N ALA A 8 10.52 -0.76 -1.30
CA ALA A 8 10.67 0.63 -0.86
C ALA A 8 11.60 1.48 -1.75
N TYR A 9 12.72 0.93 -2.24
CA TYR A 9 13.61 1.62 -3.18
C TYR A 9 13.31 1.28 -4.65
N ALA A 10 13.36 -0.02 -5.00
CA ALA A 10 13.30 -0.48 -6.39
C ALA A 10 11.89 -0.40 -6.99
N GLY A 11 10.83 -0.30 -6.19
CA GLY A 11 9.44 -0.29 -6.65
C GLY A 11 9.11 0.88 -7.57
N ASN A 12 9.76 2.04 -7.36
CA ASN A 12 9.61 3.21 -8.24
C ASN A 12 10.14 2.94 -9.65
N ALA A 13 11.12 2.03 -9.79
CA ALA A 13 11.73 1.71 -11.07
C ALA A 13 10.75 0.98 -12.02
N PHE A 14 9.66 0.40 -11.50
CA PHE A 14 8.63 -0.29 -12.29
C PHE A 14 7.75 0.64 -13.13
N ILE A 15 7.90 1.96 -12.98
CA ILE A 15 7.35 2.94 -13.91
C ILE A 15 8.01 2.77 -15.29
N CYS A 16 9.30 2.40 -15.33
CA CYS A 16 10.05 2.12 -16.55
C CYS A 16 9.63 0.75 -17.13
N PRO A 17 9.09 0.68 -18.37
CA PRO A 17 8.65 -0.58 -18.97
C PRO A 17 9.73 -1.65 -19.05
N GLU A 18 10.98 -1.26 -19.29
CA GLU A 18 12.15 -2.13 -19.40
C GLU A 18 12.55 -2.82 -18.08
N LEU A 19 12.03 -2.35 -16.93
CA LEU A 19 12.28 -2.94 -15.62
C LEU A 19 11.10 -3.77 -15.09
N LYS A 20 9.95 -3.78 -15.78
CA LYS A 20 8.74 -4.50 -15.32
C LYS A 20 8.91 -6.01 -15.24
N TYR A 21 9.87 -6.60 -15.95
CA TYR A 21 10.14 -8.04 -15.86
C TYR A 21 10.53 -8.47 -14.43
N LEU A 22 11.09 -7.55 -13.63
CA LEU A 22 11.42 -7.78 -12.22
C LEU A 22 10.18 -7.92 -11.32
N MET A 23 8.99 -7.56 -11.82
CA MET A 23 7.71 -7.77 -11.12
C MET A 23 7.11 -9.16 -11.34
N SER A 24 7.83 -10.09 -12.00
CA SER A 24 7.30 -11.44 -12.24
C SER A 24 6.88 -12.11 -10.91
N GLY A 25 5.62 -12.55 -10.83
CA GLY A 25 5.06 -13.15 -9.63
C GLY A 25 4.39 -12.17 -8.66
N ILE A 26 4.34 -10.87 -8.97
CA ILE A 26 3.63 -9.88 -8.14
C ILE A 26 2.14 -10.20 -7.98
N GLU A 27 1.55 -10.93 -8.93
CA GLU A 27 0.18 -11.44 -8.89
C GLU A 27 -0.06 -12.47 -7.78
N TYR A 28 0.96 -12.92 -7.07
CA TYR A 28 0.84 -13.74 -5.86
C TYR A 28 0.92 -12.92 -4.56
N ALA A 29 1.32 -11.64 -4.63
CA ALA A 29 1.50 -10.79 -3.44
C ALA A 29 0.17 -10.36 -2.81
N ASP A 30 0.05 -10.51 -1.50
CA ASP A 30 -1.09 -10.01 -0.71
C ASP A 30 -1.01 -8.49 -0.48
N SER A 31 0.21 -7.95 -0.43
CA SER A 31 0.45 -6.50 -0.37
C SER A 31 1.79 -6.09 -0.99
N PHE A 32 1.86 -4.84 -1.44
CA PHE A 32 3.03 -4.24 -2.09
C PHE A 32 3.29 -2.84 -1.55
N ASN A 33 4.55 -2.52 -1.26
CA ASN A 33 4.94 -1.19 -0.79
C ASN A 33 6.08 -0.60 -1.63
N THR A 34 6.03 0.70 -1.93
CA THR A 34 7.17 1.47 -2.46
C THR A 34 7.23 2.85 -1.82
N ASN A 35 8.44 3.37 -1.61
CA ASN A 35 8.63 4.71 -1.05
C ASN A 35 8.95 5.69 -2.17
N THR A 36 8.00 6.56 -2.48
CA THR A 36 8.20 7.64 -3.45
C THR A 36 9.24 8.66 -2.95
N ASN A 37 9.43 8.75 -1.63
CA ASN A 37 10.47 9.59 -1.02
C ASN A 37 11.91 9.09 -1.20
N LYS A 38 12.11 7.90 -1.77
CA LYS A 38 13.46 7.38 -2.08
C LYS A 38 13.88 7.69 -3.51
N PHE A 39 13.06 7.29 -4.48
CA PHE A 39 13.47 7.31 -5.89
C PHE A 39 12.37 7.82 -6.85
N LEU A 40 11.46 8.64 -6.34
CA LEU A 40 10.41 9.31 -7.13
C LEU A 40 10.27 10.80 -6.77
N LEU A 41 11.36 11.42 -6.29
CA LEU A 41 11.48 12.87 -6.05
C LEU A 41 10.41 13.48 -5.12
N THR A 42 9.79 12.67 -4.27
CA THR A 42 8.88 13.16 -3.23
C THR A 42 9.70 13.49 -1.99
N ASN A 43 9.35 14.54 -1.25
CA ASN A 43 9.99 14.84 0.02
C ASN A 43 9.65 13.76 1.06
N PHE A 44 10.51 13.62 2.07
CA PHE A 44 10.23 12.78 3.24
C PHE A 44 9.11 13.43 4.08
N ASP A 45 8.07 12.72 4.53
CA ASP A 45 7.72 11.30 4.37
C ASP A 45 6.78 11.01 3.20
N CYS A 46 6.99 9.89 2.47
CA CYS A 46 5.99 9.39 1.51
C CYS A 46 6.22 7.91 1.14
N SER A 47 5.24 7.07 1.47
CA SER A 47 5.21 5.63 1.16
C SER A 47 3.82 5.25 0.68
N CYS A 48 3.77 4.44 -0.38
CA CYS A 48 2.52 3.95 -0.97
C CYS A 48 2.38 2.47 -0.70
N LEU A 49 1.23 2.08 -0.14
CA LEU A 49 0.87 0.70 0.17
C LEU A 49 -0.34 0.29 -0.65
N TRP A 50 -0.24 -0.85 -1.34
CA TRP A 50 -1.37 -1.54 -1.95
C TRP A 50 -1.61 -2.84 -1.21
N VAL A 51 -2.88 -3.12 -0.93
CA VAL A 51 -3.33 -4.40 -0.37
C VAL A 51 -4.35 -5.02 -1.32
N ARG A 52 -4.25 -6.34 -1.51
CA ARG A 52 -5.19 -7.08 -2.37
C ARG A 52 -6.59 -7.12 -1.78
N ASP A 53 -6.67 -7.32 -0.47
CA ASP A 53 -7.90 -7.42 0.28
C ASP A 53 -7.97 -6.29 1.32
N ARG A 54 -8.76 -5.26 1.00
CA ARG A 54 -8.96 -4.13 1.92
C ARG A 54 -9.59 -4.56 3.23
N PHE A 55 -10.48 -5.56 3.24
CA PHE A 55 -11.19 -5.96 4.46
C PHE A 55 -10.22 -6.59 5.46
N LYS A 56 -9.25 -7.38 5.01
CA LYS A 56 -8.21 -7.92 5.89
C LYS A 56 -7.39 -6.82 6.57
N LEU A 57 -7.06 -5.75 5.83
CA LEU A 57 -6.34 -4.61 6.39
C LEU A 57 -7.21 -3.84 7.39
N THR A 58 -8.44 -3.47 7.00
CA THR A 58 -9.30 -2.65 7.85
C THR A 58 -9.77 -3.40 9.09
N SER A 59 -10.19 -4.66 8.97
CA SER A 59 -10.61 -5.46 10.12
C SER A 59 -9.49 -5.67 11.14
N ALA A 60 -8.22 -5.64 10.70
CA ALA A 60 -7.07 -5.72 11.60
C ALA A 60 -6.78 -4.39 12.33
N LEU A 61 -7.27 -3.26 11.81
CA LEU A 61 -6.97 -1.91 12.30
C LEU A 61 -8.20 -1.16 12.84
N VAL A 62 -9.39 -1.74 12.76
CA VAL A 62 -10.65 -1.08 13.17
C VAL A 62 -10.59 -0.63 14.63
N VAL A 63 -10.91 0.65 14.83
CA VAL A 63 -11.20 1.26 16.13
C VAL A 63 -12.47 2.11 15.93
N ASP A 64 -13.48 1.94 16.80
CA ASP A 64 -14.77 2.63 16.69
C ASP A 64 -15.05 3.52 17.92
N PRO A 65 -14.30 4.62 18.13
CA PRO A 65 -14.60 5.56 19.18
C PRO A 65 -15.67 6.56 18.72
N LEU A 66 -16.58 6.92 19.63
CA LEU A 66 -17.70 7.83 19.35
C LEU A 66 -17.27 9.17 18.68
N TYR A 67 -16.07 9.66 18.98
CA TYR A 67 -15.55 10.92 18.44
C TYR A 67 -14.93 10.83 17.04
N LEU A 68 -14.75 9.63 16.48
CA LEU A 68 -14.36 9.44 15.08
C LEU A 68 -15.56 9.10 14.19
N GLN A 69 -16.74 8.81 14.75
CA GLN A 69 -17.91 8.45 13.94
C GLN A 69 -18.37 9.60 13.04
N HIS A 70 -18.59 9.30 11.76
CA HIS A 70 -19.02 10.26 10.77
C HIS A 70 -19.95 9.62 9.73
N THR A 71 -20.72 10.44 9.00
CA THR A 71 -21.73 9.99 8.01
C THR A 71 -21.16 9.30 6.76
N HIS A 72 -19.83 9.21 6.66
CA HIS A 72 -19.11 8.68 5.49
C HIS A 72 -18.37 7.38 5.80
N ALA A 73 -18.67 6.73 6.92
CA ALA A 73 -18.00 5.50 7.37
C ALA A 73 -18.03 4.36 6.33
N ASP A 74 -19.05 4.33 5.46
CA ASP A 74 -19.14 3.34 4.38
C ASP A 74 -18.25 3.66 3.16
N THR A 75 -17.76 4.90 3.06
CA THR A 75 -17.03 5.42 1.89
C THR A 75 -15.56 5.74 2.16
N ALA A 76 -15.22 6.09 3.40
CA ALA A 76 -13.86 6.36 3.85
C ALA A 76 -13.60 5.56 5.12
N ILE A 77 -12.39 5.01 5.23
CA ILE A 77 -11.97 4.23 6.39
C ILE A 77 -11.12 5.12 7.28
N ASP A 78 -11.45 5.14 8.56
CA ASP A 78 -10.59 5.73 9.59
C ASP A 78 -9.53 4.71 10.02
N TYR A 79 -8.27 5.13 9.97
CA TYR A 79 -7.08 4.39 10.44
C TYR A 79 -6.20 5.28 11.31
#